data_AF-A0A820R3U2-F1
#
_entry.id   AF-A0A820R3U2-F1
#
_cell.length_a   1.000
_cell.length_b   1.000
_cell.length_c   1.000
_cell.angle_alpha   90.00
_cell.angle_beta   90.00
_cell.angle_gamma   90.00
#
_symmetry.space_group_name_H-M   'P 1'
#
loop_
_entity.id
_entity.type
_entity.pdbx_description
1 polymer ?
#
loop_
_entity_poly.entity_id
_entity_poly.type
_entity_poly.pdbx_seq_one_letter_code
_entity_poly.pdbx_strand_id
1 'polypeptide(L)'
;MIFSCYYYNNCSNSITSNTCTSGWQGVTILYHCHNNCTGHSSYLQYTYSYVAIANTTRITFVFRDDSDYFALDNITIWDNAAPSTQLISNGDFETGNISSWAYCNPNVASNAGEVQFGSTAYNGYTYTPYSGMYFYMDGSVGAPDYLSQTFATTIGSTYNISYWLYNGAGGTGVSVDVIMSV
;
A
#
# COMPACT_ATOMS: atom_id res chain seq x y z
N MET A 1 6.20 -1.33 -22.07
CA MET A 1 6.39 -0.19 -21.16
C MET A 1 7.37 -0.67 -20.09
N ILE A 2 8.48 0.04 -19.89
CA ILE A 2 9.62 -0.45 -19.11
C ILE A 2 9.29 -0.32 -17.62
N PHE A 3 9.21 -1.45 -16.92
CA PHE A 3 9.04 -1.51 -15.47
C PHE A 3 10.36 -1.12 -14.82
N SER A 4 10.39 0.01 -14.14
CA SER A 4 11.50 0.38 -13.27
C SER A 4 10.91 0.70 -11.90
N CYS A 5 10.78 -0.32 -11.06
CA CYS A 5 10.87 -0.08 -9.61
C CYS A 5 12.25 0.54 -9.41
N TYR A 6 12.31 1.84 -9.10
CA TYR A 6 13.57 2.47 -8.75
C TYR A 6 14.06 1.82 -7.45
N TYR A 7 15.16 1.07 -7.54
CA TYR A 7 15.87 0.55 -6.39
C TYR A 7 16.34 1.72 -5.52
N TYR A 8 15.62 2.05 -4.47
CA TYR A 8 16.17 2.85 -3.38
C TYR A 8 16.50 1.92 -2.21
N ASN A 9 17.66 1.25 -2.30
CA ASN A 9 18.24 0.37 -1.26
C ASN A 9 18.63 1.12 0.04
N ASN A 10 18.08 2.31 0.29
CA ASN A 10 18.53 3.21 1.34
C ASN A 10 17.36 3.61 2.25
N CYS A 11 16.67 2.63 2.85
CA CYS A 11 15.67 2.91 3.90
C CYS A 11 16.37 3.48 5.14
N SER A 12 15.92 4.61 5.67
CA SER A 12 16.54 5.27 6.84
C SER A 12 16.36 4.49 8.15
N ASN A 13 15.30 3.67 8.29
CA ASN A 13 14.93 2.97 9.53
C ASN A 13 14.63 1.47 9.32
N SER A 14 15.53 0.76 8.66
CA SER A 14 15.42 -0.68 8.34
C SER A 14 14.94 -1.55 9.51
N ILE A 15 13.69 -2.01 9.45
CA ILE A 15 13.30 -3.31 10.00
C ILE A 15 12.80 -4.16 8.83
N THR A 16 13.70 -5.03 8.37
CA THR A 16 13.55 -6.06 7.32
C THR A 16 13.58 -5.59 5.85
N SER A 17 14.28 -6.38 5.04
CA SER A 17 14.62 -6.17 3.64
C SER A 17 13.40 -5.91 2.75
N ASN A 18 13.14 -4.64 2.42
CA ASN A 18 12.26 -4.27 1.31
C ASN A 18 12.99 -4.46 -0.02
N THR A 19 13.27 -5.70 -0.37
CA THR A 19 13.72 -6.08 -1.71
C THR A 19 12.56 -5.90 -2.66
N CYS A 20 12.53 -4.76 -3.37
CA CYS A 20 11.86 -4.67 -4.67
C CYS A 20 12.62 -5.61 -5.61
N THR A 21 12.09 -6.81 -5.82
CA THR A 21 12.67 -7.77 -6.77
C THR A 21 12.28 -7.34 -8.19
N SER A 22 13.16 -6.60 -8.86
CA SER A 22 13.18 -6.68 -10.32
C SER A 22 13.79 -8.04 -10.70
N GLY A 23 12.91 -8.92 -11.15
CA GLY A 23 13.20 -10.33 -11.47
C GLY A 23 11.85 -11.02 -11.66
N TRP A 24 11.54 -11.43 -12.89
CA TRP A 24 10.20 -11.76 -13.38
C TRP A 24 9.57 -13.06 -12.84
N GLN A 25 9.89 -13.46 -11.61
CA GLN A 25 9.21 -14.55 -10.94
C GLN A 25 8.77 -14.09 -9.55
N GLY A 26 7.51 -14.36 -9.22
CA GLY A 26 6.97 -14.08 -7.90
C GLY A 26 6.32 -12.72 -7.71
N VAL A 27 6.36 -11.82 -8.68
CA VAL A 27 5.71 -10.50 -8.57
C VAL A 27 4.40 -10.45 -9.38
N THR A 28 3.32 -10.03 -8.74
CA THR A 28 2.03 -9.70 -9.39
C THR A 28 1.62 -8.28 -9.02
N ILE A 29 1.38 -7.44 -10.02
CA ILE A 29 0.89 -6.07 -9.83
C ILE A 29 -0.64 -6.12 -9.80
N LEU A 30 -1.24 -5.71 -8.69
CA LEU A 30 -2.69 -5.58 -8.54
C LEU A 30 -3.17 -4.23 -9.08
N TYR A 31 -2.46 -3.16 -8.69
CA TYR A 31 -2.76 -1.81 -9.12
C TYR A 31 -1.48 -1.07 -9.46
N HIS A 32 -1.55 -0.24 -10.50
CA HIS A 32 -0.46 0.63 -10.91
C HIS A 32 -1.02 1.93 -11.44
N CYS A 33 -0.45 3.02 -10.96
CA CYS A 33 -0.61 4.32 -11.56
C CYS A 33 0.68 5.14 -11.46
N HIS A 34 1.02 5.89 -12.51
CA HIS A 34 2.19 6.75 -12.53
C HIS A 34 1.96 8.02 -13.37
N ASN A 35 2.21 9.19 -12.78
CA ASN A 35 2.17 10.55 -13.36
C ASN A 35 0.85 10.96 -14.05
N ASN A 36 -0.20 10.14 -14.00
CA ASN A 36 -1.54 10.40 -14.54
C ASN A 36 -2.61 9.74 -13.65
N CYS A 37 -2.41 9.80 -12.34
CA CYS A 37 -3.39 9.26 -11.40
C CYS A 37 -4.60 10.18 -11.35
N THR A 38 -5.78 9.59 -11.43
CA THR A 38 -7.04 10.32 -11.32
C THR A 38 -7.31 10.57 -9.85
N GLY A 39 -7.51 11.83 -9.47
CA GLY A 39 -8.04 12.18 -8.15
C GLY A 39 -9.52 11.82 -8.05
N HIS A 40 -9.97 11.51 -6.85
CA HIS A 40 -11.37 11.23 -6.54
C HIS A 40 -11.87 12.19 -5.47
N SER A 41 -13.18 12.23 -5.23
CA SER A 41 -13.77 13.04 -4.15
C SER A 41 -14.03 12.24 -2.87
N SER A 42 -13.77 10.93 -2.90
CA SER A 42 -14.01 9.99 -1.82
C SER A 42 -13.18 8.72 -2.03
N TYR A 43 -13.16 7.84 -1.04
CA TYR A 43 -12.60 6.51 -1.18
C TYR A 43 -13.22 5.71 -2.32
N LEU A 44 -12.39 4.91 -2.97
CA LEU A 44 -12.78 3.84 -3.87
C LEU A 44 -12.32 2.50 -3.30
N GLN A 45 -13.16 1.48 -3.46
CA GLN A 45 -12.78 0.11 -3.15
C GLN A 45 -12.10 -0.53 -4.35
N TYR A 46 -10.95 -1.14 -4.10
CA TYR A 46 -10.25 -1.97 -5.06
C TYR A 46 -10.35 -3.42 -4.62
N THR A 47 -10.60 -4.33 -5.57
CA THR A 47 -10.76 -5.76 -5.30
C THR A 47 -9.99 -6.59 -6.34
N TYR A 48 -9.31 -7.64 -5.87
CA TYR A 48 -8.48 -8.50 -6.70
C TYR A 48 -8.56 -9.96 -6.24
N SER A 49 -8.33 -10.87 -7.18
CA SER A 49 -8.06 -12.28 -6.89
C SER A 49 -6.61 -12.62 -7.23
N TYR A 50 -5.92 -13.33 -6.33
CA TYR A 50 -4.53 -13.74 -6.48
C TYR A 50 -4.38 -15.24 -6.24
N VAL A 51 -3.69 -15.95 -7.15
CA VAL A 51 -3.36 -17.37 -6.97
C VAL A 51 -1.94 -17.47 -6.44
N ALA A 52 -1.77 -18.02 -5.24
CA ALA A 52 -0.46 -18.08 -4.59
C ALA A 52 0.46 -19.08 -5.29
N ILE A 53 1.71 -18.68 -5.51
CA ILE A 53 2.77 -19.53 -6.09
C ILE A 53 3.84 -19.94 -5.07
N ALA A 54 3.76 -19.43 -3.84
CA ALA A 54 4.61 -19.78 -2.73
C ALA A 54 3.76 -20.04 -1.46
N ASN A 55 4.42 -20.52 -0.41
CA ASN A 55 3.79 -20.74 0.91
C ASN A 55 3.73 -19.45 1.77
N THR A 56 4.29 -18.36 1.27
CA THR A 56 4.35 -17.07 1.93
C THR A 56 4.31 -16.00 0.84
N THR A 57 3.44 -15.01 1.00
CA THR A 57 3.31 -13.89 0.07
C THR A 57 3.35 -12.59 0.85
N ARG A 58 3.91 -11.55 0.23
CA ARG A 58 3.95 -10.19 0.76
C ARG A 58 3.09 -9.27 -0.09
N ILE A 59 2.17 -8.54 0.54
CA ILE A 59 1.51 -7.39 -0.07
C ILE A 59 2.36 -6.14 0.19
N THR A 60 2.56 -5.30 -0.81
CA THR A 60 3.29 -4.04 -0.72
C THR A 60 2.50 -2.93 -1.38
N PHE A 61 2.28 -1.86 -0.64
CA PHE A 61 1.81 -0.57 -1.13
C PHE A 61 3.01 0.34 -1.30
N VAL A 62 3.06 1.02 -2.43
CA VAL A 62 4.12 1.94 -2.80
C VAL A 62 3.47 3.27 -3.12
N PHE A 63 3.82 4.33 -2.40
CA PHE A 63 3.18 5.63 -2.55
C PHE A 63 4.19 6.71 -2.91
N ARG A 64 3.77 7.64 -3.75
CA ARG A 64 4.41 8.94 -3.95
C ARG A 64 3.34 9.92 -4.37
N ASP A 65 3.28 11.06 -3.70
CA ASP A 65 2.51 12.20 -4.14
C ASP A 65 3.28 13.48 -3.78
N ASP A 66 3.87 14.10 -4.80
CA ASP A 66 4.68 15.30 -4.62
C ASP A 66 3.86 16.54 -4.21
N SER A 67 2.52 16.46 -4.28
CA SER A 67 1.61 17.60 -4.13
C SER A 67 0.51 17.42 -3.10
N ASP A 68 0.22 16.19 -2.69
CA ASP A 68 -0.90 15.82 -1.83
C ASP A 68 -0.67 14.46 -1.14
N TYR A 69 -1.75 13.78 -0.73
CA TYR A 69 -1.70 12.52 -0.01
C TYR A 69 -2.68 11.48 -0.55
N PHE A 70 -2.30 10.22 -0.39
CA PHE A 70 -3.20 9.09 -0.36
C PHE A 70 -3.73 8.87 1.05
N ALA A 71 -4.96 8.40 1.16
CA ALA A 71 -5.50 7.79 2.36
C ALA A 71 -5.88 6.33 2.07
N LEU A 72 -5.31 5.40 2.84
CA LEU A 72 -5.48 3.96 2.72
C LEU A 72 -6.14 3.44 4.00
N ASP A 73 -7.16 2.59 3.82
CA ASP A 73 -7.89 1.99 4.93
C ASP A 73 -8.47 0.63 4.55
N ASN A 74 -8.85 -0.16 5.55
CA ASN A 74 -9.60 -1.41 5.44
C ASN A 74 -9.02 -2.40 4.42
N ILE A 75 -7.72 -2.68 4.54
CA ILE A 75 -7.06 -3.71 3.76
C ILE A 75 -7.54 -5.07 4.29
N THR A 76 -7.97 -5.95 3.38
CA THR A 76 -8.37 -7.30 3.71
C THR A 76 -7.84 -8.33 2.72
N ILE A 77 -7.45 -9.49 3.26
CA ILE A 77 -6.95 -10.64 2.50
C ILE A 77 -7.54 -11.90 3.14
N TRP A 78 -8.33 -12.63 2.35
CA TRP A 78 -8.99 -13.87 2.76
C TRP A 78 -8.61 -15.01 1.82
N ASP A 79 -8.41 -16.20 2.36
CA ASP A 79 -8.33 -17.42 1.54
C ASP A 79 -9.73 -17.82 1.08
N ASN A 80 -9.96 -18.04 -0.21
CA ASN A 80 -11.28 -18.46 -0.71
C ASN A 80 -11.68 -19.85 -0.19
N ALA A 81 -10.72 -20.68 0.18
CA ALA A 81 -10.97 -21.97 0.83
C ALA A 81 -11.31 -21.82 2.33
N ALA A 82 -11.00 -20.68 2.96
CA ALA A 82 -11.25 -20.40 4.37
C ALA A 82 -11.58 -18.90 4.59
N PRO A 83 -12.74 -18.41 4.10
CA PRO A 83 -13.01 -16.97 3.97
C PRO A 83 -13.31 -16.24 5.29
N SER A 84 -13.26 -16.93 6.43
CA SER A 84 -13.59 -16.36 7.75
C SER A 84 -12.38 -15.85 8.53
N THR A 85 -11.16 -15.99 7.99
CA THR A 85 -9.93 -15.60 8.71
C THR A 85 -9.14 -14.58 7.91
N GLN A 86 -8.98 -13.40 8.50
CA GLN A 86 -8.17 -12.33 7.94
C GLN A 86 -6.70 -12.74 8.04
N LEU A 87 -5.96 -12.60 6.94
CA LEU A 87 -4.55 -13.02 6.88
C LEU A 87 -3.55 -11.92 7.24
N ILE A 88 -3.99 -10.66 7.28
CA ILE A 88 -3.17 -9.52 7.70
C ILE A 88 -3.65 -8.90 9.01
N SER A 89 -2.72 -8.39 9.81
CA SER A 89 -3.02 -7.72 11.08
C SER A 89 -3.10 -6.21 10.90
N ASN A 90 -4.10 -5.59 11.53
CA ASN A 90 -4.29 -4.13 11.58
C ASN A 90 -4.30 -3.51 10.16
N GLY A 91 -5.10 -4.10 9.26
CA GLY A 91 -5.33 -3.58 7.91
C GLY A 91 -6.27 -2.36 7.86
N ASP A 92 -6.98 -2.13 8.96
CA ASP A 92 -7.85 -0.97 9.25
C ASP A 92 -7.14 0.11 10.09
N PHE A 93 -5.88 -0.10 10.48
CA PHE A 93 -5.05 0.84 11.25
C PHE A 93 -5.60 1.25 12.63
N GLU A 94 -6.64 0.60 13.14
CA GLU A 94 -7.32 0.95 14.40
C GLU A 94 -6.47 0.75 15.67
N THR A 95 -5.29 0.13 15.56
CA THR A 95 -4.29 0.17 16.64
C THR A 95 -3.58 1.52 16.78
N GLY A 96 -3.84 2.46 15.87
CA GLY A 96 -3.30 3.82 15.86
C GLY A 96 -1.82 3.91 15.46
N ASN A 97 -1.26 2.86 14.87
CA ASN A 97 0.14 2.81 14.43
C ASN A 97 0.38 1.73 13.36
N ILE A 98 1.61 1.67 12.84
CA ILE A 98 2.05 0.72 11.80
C ILE A 98 2.93 -0.42 12.35
N SER A 99 2.88 -0.75 13.64
CA SER A 99 3.79 -1.76 14.23
C SER A 99 3.64 -3.18 13.66
N SER A 100 2.49 -3.52 13.09
CA SER A 100 2.26 -4.78 12.36
C SER A 100 2.71 -4.74 10.89
N TRP A 101 3.19 -3.58 10.42
CA TRP A 101 3.58 -3.34 9.05
C TRP A 101 5.09 -3.05 8.98
N ALA A 102 5.73 -3.58 7.94
CA ALA A 102 7.08 -3.17 7.59
C ALA A 102 6.99 -1.91 6.73
N TYR A 103 7.63 -0.84 7.20
CA TYR A 103 7.67 0.45 6.51
C TYR A 103 9.10 0.83 6.11
N CYS A 104 9.26 1.34 4.89
CA CYS A 104 10.52 1.89 4.42
C CYS A 104 10.28 3.25 3.77
N ASN A 105 10.89 4.28 4.34
CA ASN A 105 11.07 5.56 3.67
C ASN A 105 12.53 5.68 3.20
N PRO A 106 12.78 5.78 1.88
CA PRO A 106 14.13 5.90 1.37
C PRO A 106 14.73 7.28 1.69
N ASN A 107 16.04 7.37 1.88
CA ASN A 107 16.76 8.61 2.26
C ASN A 107 16.58 9.80 1.29
N VAL A 108 16.06 9.55 0.09
CA VAL A 108 15.77 10.57 -0.93
C VAL A 108 14.31 10.98 -0.97
N ALA A 109 13.45 10.34 -0.17
CA ALA A 109 12.07 10.74 0.04
C ALA A 109 11.96 11.63 1.28
N SER A 110 10.94 12.47 1.27
CA SER A 110 10.48 13.25 2.43
C SER A 110 8.98 13.04 2.61
N ASN A 111 8.43 13.44 3.76
CA ASN A 111 7.03 13.20 4.15
C ASN A 111 6.69 11.72 4.25
N ALA A 112 7.21 11.07 5.29
CA ALA A 112 6.90 9.68 5.57
C ALA A 112 5.40 9.48 5.87
N GLY A 113 4.83 8.40 5.33
CA GLY A 113 3.46 8.00 5.65
C GLY A 113 3.26 7.66 7.13
N GLU A 114 2.10 8.02 7.65
CA GLU A 114 1.74 7.90 9.06
C GLU A 114 0.27 7.53 9.26
N VAL A 115 -0.07 6.99 10.43
CA VAL A 115 -1.46 6.72 10.80
C VAL A 115 -2.07 7.98 11.42
N GLN A 116 -3.18 8.45 10.86
CA GLN A 116 -3.91 9.63 11.28
C GLN A 116 -5.11 9.26 12.14
N PHE A 117 -5.50 10.16 13.06
CA PHE A 117 -6.72 10.05 13.85
C PHE A 117 -7.76 11.08 13.41
N GLY A 118 -8.99 10.65 13.15
CA GLY A 118 -10.08 11.54 12.75
C GLY A 118 -9.85 12.15 11.36
N SER A 119 -10.26 13.41 11.14
CA SER A 119 -10.15 14.05 9.83
C SER A 119 -8.91 14.93 9.70
N THR A 120 -8.22 14.86 8.56
CA THR A 120 -7.09 15.72 8.20
C THR A 120 -7.42 16.50 6.92
N ALA A 121 -7.29 17.84 6.97
CA ALA A 121 -7.51 18.70 5.81
C ALA A 121 -6.18 19.15 5.21
N TYR A 122 -6.00 18.98 3.90
CA TYR A 122 -4.80 19.38 3.18
C TYR A 122 -5.14 19.78 1.74
N ASN A 123 -4.54 20.87 1.24
CA ASN A 123 -4.66 21.33 -0.15
C ASN A 123 -6.10 21.43 -0.71
N GLY A 124 -7.08 21.74 0.16
CA GLY A 124 -8.49 21.83 -0.21
C GLY A 124 -9.26 20.50 -0.19
N TYR A 125 -8.60 19.39 0.15
CA TYR A 125 -9.19 18.08 0.35
C TYR A 125 -9.30 17.74 1.84
N THR A 126 -10.27 16.89 2.18
CA THR A 126 -10.46 16.36 3.53
C THR A 126 -10.31 14.84 3.49
N TYR A 127 -9.27 14.35 4.15
CA TYR A 127 -9.00 12.93 4.35
C TYR A 127 -9.64 12.50 5.69
N THR A 128 -10.40 11.42 5.68
CA THR A 128 -11.04 10.87 6.88
C THR A 128 -10.81 9.37 6.92
N PRO A 129 -11.03 8.70 8.07
CA PRO A 129 -11.07 7.25 8.09
C PRO A 129 -12.21 6.78 7.19
N TYR A 130 -12.01 5.70 6.45
CA TYR A 130 -13.12 5.07 5.73
C TYR A 130 -14.04 4.37 6.73
N SER A 131 -13.47 3.76 7.77
CA SER A 131 -14.20 3.31 8.94
C SER A 131 -13.39 3.51 10.22
N GLY A 132 -14.02 3.33 11.39
CA GLY A 132 -13.31 3.47 12.67
C GLY A 132 -12.84 4.90 12.93
N MET A 133 -11.67 5.03 13.53
CA MET A 133 -11.07 6.32 13.91
C MET A 133 -9.73 6.60 13.25
N TYR A 134 -9.09 5.59 12.66
CA TYR A 134 -7.73 5.68 12.14
C TYR A 134 -7.67 5.28 10.66
N PHE A 135 -6.67 5.81 9.96
CA PHE A 135 -6.34 5.42 8.59
C PHE A 135 -4.87 5.73 8.31
N TYR A 136 -4.31 5.12 7.28
CA TYR A 136 -2.94 5.42 6.85
C TYR A 136 -2.96 6.54 5.81
N MET A 137 -2.12 7.56 6.00
CA MET A 137 -2.00 8.71 5.11
C MET A 137 -0.56 8.83 4.62
N ASP A 138 -0.36 8.96 3.32
CA ASP A 138 0.97 8.98 2.71
C ASP A 138 1.06 9.94 1.53
N GLY A 139 2.04 10.84 1.59
CA GLY A 139 2.31 11.88 0.59
C GLY A 139 3.80 11.98 0.33
N SER A 140 4.47 10.83 0.20
CA SER A 140 5.92 10.77 -0.04
C SER A 140 6.34 11.64 -1.22
N VAL A 141 7.32 12.51 -1.02
CA VAL A 141 7.79 13.50 -2.01
C VAL A 141 9.16 13.13 -2.54
N GLY A 142 9.35 13.25 -3.86
CA GLY A 142 10.64 13.10 -4.54
C GLY A 142 11.00 11.66 -4.89
N ALA A 143 10.62 10.71 -4.05
CA ALA A 143 10.75 9.27 -4.27
C ALA A 143 9.63 8.50 -3.56
N PRO A 144 9.29 7.28 -4.03
CA PRO A 144 8.27 6.48 -3.37
C PRO A 144 8.79 5.79 -2.10
N ASP A 145 7.91 5.66 -1.11
CA ASP A 145 8.09 4.80 0.07
C ASP A 145 7.17 3.58 0.03
N TYR A 146 7.30 2.72 1.05
CA TYR A 146 6.77 1.36 1.02
C TYR A 146 6.14 0.98 2.35
N LEU A 147 4.92 0.45 2.30
CA LEU A 147 4.22 -0.18 3.41
C LEU A 147 3.90 -1.64 3.03
N SER A 148 4.32 -2.61 3.84
CA SER A 148 4.17 -4.03 3.48
C SER A 148 3.88 -4.94 4.66
N GLN A 149 3.23 -6.07 4.38
CA GLN A 149 3.03 -7.15 5.33
C GLN A 149 3.12 -8.50 4.63
N THR A 150 3.75 -9.46 5.30
CA THR A 150 3.92 -10.82 4.82
C THR A 150 2.94 -11.74 5.55
N PHE A 151 2.33 -12.66 4.82
CA PHE A 151 1.35 -13.61 5.36
C PHE A 151 1.51 -14.99 4.72
N ALA A 152 1.09 -16.02 5.47
CA ALA A 152 1.15 -17.40 5.00
C ALA A 152 0.12 -17.63 3.89
N THR A 153 0.50 -18.42 2.89
CA THR A 153 -0.35 -18.81 1.77
C THR A 153 -0.19 -20.30 1.48
N THR A 154 -1.14 -20.88 0.75
CA THR A 154 -1.07 -22.23 0.23
C THR A 154 -0.90 -22.16 -1.27
N ILE A 155 0.14 -22.80 -1.81
CA ILE A 155 0.40 -22.81 -3.26
C ILE A 155 -0.83 -23.35 -4.00
N GLY A 156 -1.31 -22.59 -4.99
CA GLY A 156 -2.50 -22.91 -5.79
C GLY A 156 -3.82 -22.43 -5.20
N SER A 157 -3.86 -22.02 -3.91
CA SER A 157 -5.06 -21.38 -3.35
C SER A 157 -5.27 -19.99 -3.94
N THR A 158 -6.54 -19.60 -4.06
CA THR A 158 -6.94 -18.26 -4.49
C THR A 158 -7.29 -17.40 -3.28
N TYR A 159 -6.74 -16.19 -3.25
CA TYR A 159 -6.94 -15.20 -2.20
C TYR A 159 -7.72 -14.02 -2.77
N ASN A 160 -8.71 -13.53 -2.02
CA ASN A 160 -9.41 -12.29 -2.31
C ASN A 160 -8.76 -11.14 -1.53
N ILE A 161 -8.30 -10.12 -2.25
CA ILE A 161 -7.71 -8.91 -1.70
C ILE A 161 -8.69 -7.76 -1.91
N SER A 162 -8.88 -6.94 -0.89
CA SER A 162 -9.52 -5.63 -1.07
C SER A 162 -8.92 -4.58 -0.17
N TYR A 163 -9.07 -3.32 -0.57
CA TYR A 163 -8.68 -2.16 0.23
C TYR A 163 -9.46 -0.93 -0.23
N TRP A 164 -9.54 0.08 0.62
CA TRP A 164 -10.11 1.37 0.30
C TRP A 164 -8.99 2.38 0.15
N LEU A 165 -8.92 3.03 -1.01
CA LEU A 165 -7.92 4.05 -1.30
C LEU A 165 -8.64 5.32 -1.75
N TYR A 166 -8.28 6.43 -1.10
CA TYR A 166 -8.67 7.77 -1.47
C TYR A 166 -7.43 8.54 -1.90
N ASN A 167 -7.53 9.23 -3.02
CA ASN A 167 -6.53 10.18 -3.47
C ASN A 167 -7.27 11.48 -3.84
N GLY A 168 -7.02 12.56 -3.11
CA GLY A 168 -7.68 13.85 -3.35
C GLY A 168 -7.18 14.49 -4.64
N ALA A 169 -5.87 14.48 -4.87
CA ALA A 169 -5.25 15.12 -6.03
C ALA A 169 -4.75 14.11 -7.07
N GLY A 170 -4.99 14.39 -8.34
CA GLY A 170 -4.38 13.66 -9.44
C GLY A 170 -3.16 14.38 -10.02
N GLY A 171 -2.48 13.72 -10.96
CA GLY A 171 -1.54 14.40 -11.86
C GLY A 171 -0.09 13.88 -11.83
N THR A 172 0.83 14.78 -12.18
CA THR A 172 2.27 14.50 -12.27
C THR A 172 2.93 14.52 -10.91
N GLY A 173 3.92 13.66 -10.68
CA GLY A 173 4.53 13.48 -9.36
C GLY A 173 3.74 12.55 -8.44
N VAL A 174 2.65 11.95 -8.96
CA VAL A 174 1.79 11.02 -8.24
C VAL A 174 2.02 9.60 -8.78
N SER A 175 2.28 8.64 -7.91
CA SER A 175 2.33 7.23 -8.26
C SER A 175 1.90 6.33 -7.12
N VAL A 176 1.23 5.24 -7.48
CA VAL A 176 0.85 4.20 -6.54
C VAL A 176 0.99 2.83 -7.20
N ASP A 177 1.67 1.92 -6.51
CA ASP A 177 1.73 0.51 -6.88
C ASP A 177 1.21 -0.35 -5.72
N VAL A 178 0.40 -1.35 -6.06
CA VAL A 178 0.00 -2.40 -5.12
C VAL A 178 0.44 -3.74 -5.68
N ILE A 179 1.31 -4.42 -4.95
CA ILE A 179 2.09 -5.54 -5.45
C ILE A 179 1.99 -6.72 -4.50
N MET A 180 1.82 -7.92 -5.07
CA MET A 180 2.03 -9.20 -4.39
C MET A 180 3.40 -9.74 -4.79
N SER A 181 4.23 -10.14 -3.82
CA SER A 181 5.57 -10.69 -4.06
C SER A 181 5.85 -11.95 -3.22
N VAL A 182 6.70 -12.85 -3.73
CA VAL A 182 7.23 -14.02 -3.00
C VAL A 182 8.75 -14.07 -3.06
#